data_AF-A0AA88LFL7-F1
#
_entry.id   AF-A0AA88LFL7-F1
#
_cell.length_a   1.000
_cell.length_b   1.000
_cell.length_c   1.000
_cell.angle_alpha   90.00
_cell.angle_beta   90.00
_cell.angle_gamma   90.00
#
_symmetry.space_group_name_H-M   'P 1'
#
loop_
_entity.id
_entity.type
_entity.pdbx_description
1 polymer ?
#
loop_
_entity_poly.entity_id
_entity_poly.type
_entity_poly.pdbx_seq_one_letter_code
_entity_poly.pdbx_strand_id
1 'polypeptide(L)'
;MDGQSRARGVGGGADGPAMVEPVSAPVNAGEDCGSETEQGSEAERRGGEWRRQEERKPSTSNFSGVHCNMQQMGLYEKFPSETPILVEFKKYLVEHLEVPNCQQEVDNVSRMLRYMQPTGDRVNMDFLTETKDYIVSLKRAKLLPATILNYIKNMISFVQFLLTRDVDDQDFHRGCQAYIMLLNTLRKPVSKAHSKVTCKTSYDCLRGGSEDNQ
;
A
#
# COMPACT_ATOMS: atom_id res chain seq x y z
N MET A 1 55.82 -22.50 -43.66
CA MET A 1 54.60 -22.38 -44.47
C MET A 1 53.49 -21.87 -43.57
N ASP A 2 53.65 -20.66 -43.04
CA ASP A 2 53.45 -19.36 -43.72
C ASP A 2 51.94 -19.16 -43.96
N GLY A 3 51.28 -18.09 -43.53
CA GLY A 3 51.76 -16.84 -42.95
C GLY A 3 50.57 -15.93 -42.63
N GLN A 4 50.91 -14.82 -41.96
CA GLN A 4 50.08 -13.68 -41.61
C GLN A 4 49.26 -13.10 -42.78
N SER A 5 48.13 -12.45 -42.46
CA SER A 5 48.02 -10.98 -42.68
C SER A 5 46.82 -10.31 -42.00
N ARG A 6 47.10 -9.06 -41.61
CA ARG A 6 46.34 -8.05 -40.84
C ARG A 6 45.47 -7.17 -41.74
N ALA A 7 44.48 -6.50 -41.14
CA ALA A 7 44.23 -5.04 -41.21
C ALA A 7 43.24 -4.69 -40.07
N ARG A 8 43.44 -3.80 -39.08
CA ARG A 8 43.77 -2.36 -38.97
C ARG A 8 42.71 -1.37 -39.50
N GLY A 9 42.20 -0.52 -38.59
CA GLY A 9 41.53 0.77 -38.85
C GLY A 9 40.62 1.19 -37.67
N VAL A 10 41.09 1.94 -36.66
CA VAL A 10 40.98 3.43 -36.46
C VAL A 10 39.51 3.86 -36.23
N GLY A 11 39.08 4.64 -35.22
CA GLY A 11 39.68 5.43 -34.13
C GLY A 11 38.58 6.32 -33.51
N GLY A 12 38.87 7.07 -32.45
CA GLY A 12 38.10 8.28 -32.09
C GLY A 12 37.61 8.40 -30.64
N GLY A 13 38.34 9.21 -29.87
CA GLY A 13 37.95 10.14 -28.80
C GLY A 13 36.68 9.91 -27.96
N ALA A 14 36.87 9.85 -26.64
CA ALA A 14 35.86 10.27 -25.67
C ALA A 14 36.53 11.15 -24.61
N ASP A 15 36.22 12.43 -24.68
CA ASP A 15 36.52 13.45 -23.68
C ASP A 15 35.67 13.25 -22.41
N GLY A 16 36.31 13.44 -21.25
CA GLY A 16 35.75 14.10 -20.06
C GLY A 16 34.82 13.30 -19.14
N PRO A 17 35.22 13.03 -17.88
CA PRO A 17 34.28 12.75 -16.80
C PRO A 17 33.74 14.05 -16.18
N ALA A 18 32.41 14.20 -16.18
CA ALA A 18 31.70 15.26 -15.48
C ALA A 18 31.72 15.03 -13.97
N MET A 19 32.33 15.96 -13.24
CA MET A 19 32.18 16.14 -11.79
C MET A 19 30.89 16.91 -11.52
N VAL A 20 30.02 16.39 -10.67
CA VAL A 20 28.88 17.13 -10.11
C VAL A 20 29.02 17.12 -8.59
N GLU A 21 29.22 18.31 -8.04
CA GLU A 21 29.28 18.60 -6.61
C GLU A 21 27.88 18.53 -5.94
N PRO A 22 27.81 18.20 -4.64
CA PRO A 22 26.57 18.23 -3.88
C PRO A 22 26.28 19.62 -3.30
N VAL A 23 25.07 20.15 -3.53
CA VAL A 23 24.60 21.39 -2.89
C VAL A 23 23.78 21.09 -1.62
N SER A 24 24.34 21.58 -0.53
CA SER A 24 23.82 22.00 0.77
C SER A 24 22.36 21.76 1.17
N ALA A 25 22.23 21.20 2.38
CA ALA A 25 21.04 21.22 3.22
C ALA A 25 20.72 22.63 3.78
N PRO A 26 19.45 22.96 4.05
CA PRO A 26 19.12 24.11 4.87
C PRO A 26 19.04 23.72 6.36
N VAL A 27 19.85 24.43 7.14
CA VAL A 27 19.69 24.64 8.59
C VAL A 27 18.53 25.60 8.85
N ASN A 28 17.74 25.35 9.90
CA ASN A 28 16.94 26.40 10.53
C ASN A 28 16.92 26.19 12.04
N ALA A 29 17.68 27.04 12.74
CA ALA A 29 17.39 27.48 14.10
C ALA A 29 16.10 28.32 14.02
N GLY A 30 15.12 28.23 14.91
CA GLY A 30 15.20 28.33 16.35
C GLY A 30 14.51 29.65 16.71
N GLU A 31 13.31 29.59 17.28
CA GLU A 31 12.70 30.72 17.99
C GLU A 31 11.72 30.21 19.05
N ASP A 32 11.92 30.79 20.23
CA ASP A 32 11.36 30.56 21.54
C ASP A 32 10.16 31.48 21.75
N CYS A 33 9.11 31.01 22.44
CA CYS A 33 8.13 31.89 23.08
C CYS A 33 7.40 31.12 24.19
N GLY A 34 7.88 31.28 25.43
CA GLY A 34 7.21 30.80 26.63
C GLY A 34 6.13 31.77 27.15
N SER A 35 5.15 31.23 27.87
CA SER A 35 4.93 31.52 29.31
C SER A 35 3.56 31.06 29.80
N GLU A 36 3.58 30.58 31.04
CA GLU A 36 2.52 30.00 31.86
C GLU A 36 1.48 31.03 32.33
N THR A 37 0.29 30.58 32.78
CA THR A 37 -0.32 30.95 34.08
C THR A 37 -1.61 30.14 34.32
N GLU A 38 -1.71 29.52 35.49
CA GLU A 38 -2.86 28.80 36.04
C GLU A 38 -3.92 29.73 36.68
N GLN A 39 -5.18 29.27 36.76
CA GLN A 39 -6.05 29.47 37.94
C GLN A 39 -7.37 28.65 37.86
N GLY A 40 -7.67 27.87 38.91
CA GLY A 40 -9.01 27.36 39.27
C GLY A 40 -9.92 28.47 39.84
N SER A 41 -11.19 28.29 40.23
CA SER A 41 -11.96 27.13 40.71
C SER A 41 -13.45 27.51 40.88
N GLU A 42 -14.36 26.51 40.83
CA GLU A 42 -15.69 26.37 41.50
C GLU A 42 -16.79 27.46 41.31
N ALA A 43 -18.11 27.21 41.32
CA ALA A 43 -19.00 26.05 41.42
C ALA A 43 -20.45 26.50 41.07
N GLU A 44 -21.34 25.51 40.92
CA GLU A 44 -22.79 25.51 41.19
C GLU A 44 -23.85 25.61 40.05
N ARG A 45 -24.51 24.45 39.88
CA ARG A 45 -25.98 24.21 39.94
C ARG A 45 -26.88 24.67 38.78
N ARG A 46 -27.30 23.67 37.99
CA ARG A 46 -28.70 23.29 37.66
C ARG A 46 -28.62 22.02 36.78
N GLY A 47 -29.07 20.84 37.20
CA GLY A 47 -30.44 20.57 37.63
C GLY A 47 -31.36 20.48 36.41
N GLY A 48 -31.04 19.62 35.42
CA GLY A 48 -31.77 19.46 34.17
C GLY A 48 -32.09 18.00 33.87
N GLU A 49 -33.16 17.54 34.50
CA GLU A 49 -34.11 16.51 34.05
C GLU A 49 -33.71 15.65 32.84
N TRP A 50 -33.36 14.38 33.12
CA TRP A 50 -33.25 13.33 32.12
C TRP A 50 -34.64 12.99 31.57
N ARG A 51 -35.11 13.76 30.59
CA ARG A 51 -36.32 13.40 29.85
C ARG A 51 -35.99 12.22 28.93
N ARG A 52 -36.35 11.02 29.40
CA ARG A 52 -36.51 9.79 28.62
C ARG A 52 -37.36 10.09 27.38
N GLN A 53 -36.72 10.25 26.22
CA GLN A 53 -37.42 10.12 24.94
C GLN A 53 -37.25 8.70 24.45
N GLU A 54 -38.37 8.00 24.52
CA GLU A 54 -38.77 6.79 23.81
C GLU A 54 -37.91 6.46 22.58
N GLU A 55 -37.33 5.26 22.64
CA GLU A 55 -37.26 4.26 21.57
C GLU A 55 -37.62 4.74 20.15
N ARG A 56 -36.84 5.65 19.58
CA ARG A 56 -36.63 5.63 18.14
C ARG A 56 -35.74 4.44 17.87
N LYS A 57 -36.37 3.31 17.51
CA LYS A 57 -35.72 2.18 16.84
C LYS A 57 -34.67 2.76 15.89
N PRO A 58 -33.39 2.36 15.98
CA PRO A 58 -32.41 2.82 15.02
C PRO A 58 -32.95 2.37 13.67
N SER A 59 -33.39 3.32 12.85
CA SER A 59 -33.53 3.07 11.43
C SER A 59 -32.19 2.51 11.03
N THR A 60 -32.15 1.26 10.56
CA THR A 60 -31.01 0.71 9.86
C THR A 60 -30.82 1.57 8.62
N SER A 61 -30.20 2.74 8.79
CA SER A 61 -29.55 3.41 7.70
C SER A 61 -28.54 2.39 7.23
N ASN A 62 -28.80 1.82 6.06
CA ASN A 62 -27.84 0.98 5.40
C ASN A 62 -26.58 1.83 5.27
N PHE A 63 -25.62 1.65 6.18
CA PHE A 63 -24.36 2.37 6.20
C PHE A 63 -23.54 1.86 5.01
N SER A 64 -23.91 2.29 3.80
CA SER A 64 -23.32 1.82 2.55
C SER A 64 -21.99 2.55 2.36
N GLY A 65 -20.93 1.95 2.89
CA GLY A 65 -19.57 2.43 2.72
C GLY A 65 -18.63 1.26 2.44
N VAL A 66 -17.53 1.53 1.74
CA VAL A 66 -16.47 0.54 1.49
C VAL A 66 -16.04 -0.15 2.80
N HIS A 67 -15.94 0.61 3.88
CA HIS A 67 -15.64 0.08 5.20
C HIS A 67 -16.68 -0.95 5.69
N CYS A 68 -17.98 -0.61 5.64
CA CYS A 68 -19.04 -1.52 6.04
C CYS A 68 -19.04 -2.79 5.18
N ASN A 69 -18.87 -2.64 3.86
CA ASN A 69 -18.80 -3.78 2.93
C ASN A 69 -17.61 -4.69 3.24
N MET A 70 -16.42 -4.12 3.44
CA MET A 70 -15.23 -4.89 3.80
C MET A 70 -15.41 -5.63 5.11
N GLN A 71 -16.01 -4.99 6.11
CA GLN A 71 -16.25 -5.59 7.42
C GLN A 71 -17.27 -6.74 7.34
N GLN A 72 -18.38 -6.54 6.62
CA GLN A 72 -19.39 -7.60 6.39
C GLN A 72 -18.84 -8.80 5.62
N MET A 73 -17.85 -8.58 4.75
CA MET A 73 -17.20 -9.63 3.96
C MET A 73 -15.97 -10.24 4.66
N GLY A 74 -15.67 -9.88 5.91
CA GLY A 74 -14.50 -10.38 6.65
C GLY A 74 -13.14 -9.88 6.12
N LEU A 75 -13.13 -8.90 5.21
CA LEU A 75 -11.90 -8.44 4.53
C LEU A 75 -11.03 -7.52 5.39
N TYR A 76 -11.47 -7.17 6.61
CA TYR A 76 -10.65 -6.45 7.59
C TYR A 76 -9.91 -7.35 8.56
N GLU A 77 -10.27 -8.63 8.62
CA GLU A 77 -9.53 -9.60 9.43
C GLU A 77 -8.07 -9.65 8.96
N LYS A 78 -7.14 -9.65 9.92
CA LYS A 78 -5.71 -9.61 9.64
C LYS A 78 -4.94 -10.41 10.67
N PHE A 79 -3.74 -10.86 10.32
CA PHE A 79 -2.78 -11.35 11.31
C PHE A 79 -2.32 -10.19 12.23
N PRO A 80 -1.98 -10.47 13.50
CA PRO A 80 -1.37 -9.49 14.38
C PRO A 80 -0.10 -8.90 13.76
N SER A 81 0.14 -7.60 13.95
CA SER A 81 1.32 -6.91 13.44
C SER A 81 2.62 -7.46 14.01
N GLU A 82 2.55 -8.09 15.17
CA GLU A 82 3.67 -8.66 15.93
C GLU A 82 4.06 -10.04 15.40
N THR A 83 3.36 -10.56 14.39
CA THR A 83 3.72 -11.82 13.73
C THR A 83 5.15 -11.69 13.19
N PRO A 84 6.10 -12.60 13.52
CA PRO A 84 7.51 -12.44 13.21
C PRO A 84 7.80 -12.08 11.75
N ILE A 85 7.15 -12.77 10.80
CA ILE A 85 7.35 -12.52 9.37
C ILE A 85 6.86 -11.12 8.92
N LEU A 86 5.82 -10.58 9.57
CA LEU A 86 5.31 -9.25 9.27
C LEU A 86 6.19 -8.16 9.89
N VAL A 87 6.78 -8.42 11.06
CA VAL A 87 7.78 -7.54 11.70
C VAL A 87 9.03 -7.45 10.83
N GLU A 88 9.52 -8.58 10.33
CA GLU A 88 10.68 -8.62 9.44
C GLU A 88 10.37 -7.98 8.08
N PHE A 89 9.16 -8.20 7.54
CA PHE A 89 8.73 -7.51 6.33
C PHE A 89 8.67 -6.00 6.53
N LYS A 90 8.14 -5.51 7.67
CA LYS A 90 8.16 -4.09 8.02
C LYS A 90 9.58 -3.53 8.04
N LYS A 91 10.51 -4.28 8.63
CA LYS A 91 11.94 -3.92 8.63
C LYS A 91 12.50 -3.83 7.21
N TYR A 92 12.20 -4.82 6.36
CA TYR A 92 12.59 -4.80 4.95
C TYR A 92 12.05 -3.56 4.20
N LEU A 93 10.78 -3.20 4.41
CA LEU A 93 10.18 -2.01 3.78
C LEU A 93 10.91 -0.72 4.17
N VAL A 94 11.29 -0.57 5.44
CA VAL A 94 11.99 0.62 5.94
C VAL A 94 13.44 0.65 5.44
N GLU A 95 14.17 -0.45 5.59
CA GLU A 95 15.62 -0.49 5.38
C GLU A 95 16.01 -0.66 3.91
N HIS A 96 15.24 -1.40 3.12
CA HIS A 96 15.61 -1.77 1.75
C HIS A 96 14.76 -1.05 0.70
N LEU A 97 13.52 -0.70 1.01
CA LEU A 97 12.62 0.03 0.11
C LEU A 97 12.39 1.50 0.51
N GLU A 98 13.02 1.95 1.59
CA GLU A 98 12.94 3.33 2.09
C GLU A 98 11.50 3.84 2.31
N VAL A 99 10.63 2.97 2.82
CA VAL A 99 9.22 3.29 3.13
C VAL A 99 9.04 3.43 4.66
N PRO A 100 9.24 4.61 5.25
CA PRO A 100 9.24 4.78 6.71
C PRO A 100 7.85 4.61 7.37
N ASN A 101 6.78 5.02 6.67
CA ASN A 101 5.40 4.97 7.19
C ASN A 101 4.62 3.75 6.65
N CYS A 102 5.26 2.58 6.64
CA CYS A 102 4.80 1.39 5.92
C CYS A 102 3.69 0.56 6.59
N GLN A 103 2.96 1.11 7.56
CA GLN A 103 1.97 0.33 8.32
C GLN A 103 0.81 -0.13 7.42
N GLN A 104 0.42 0.68 6.43
CA GLN A 104 -0.63 0.32 5.50
C GLN A 104 -0.22 -0.85 4.59
N GLU A 105 1.06 -0.92 4.23
CA GLU A 105 1.66 -1.99 3.44
C GLU A 105 1.60 -3.32 4.18
N VAL A 106 2.03 -3.31 5.44
CA VAL A 106 1.97 -4.46 6.34
C VAL A 106 0.52 -4.90 6.55
N ASP A 107 -0.38 -3.95 6.79
CA ASP A 107 -1.81 -4.23 6.98
C ASP A 107 -2.48 -4.84 5.74
N ASN A 108 -2.14 -4.33 4.55
CA ASN A 108 -2.67 -4.84 3.29
C ASN A 108 -2.23 -6.29 3.03
N VAL A 109 -0.95 -6.58 3.30
CA VAL A 109 -0.40 -7.94 3.22
C VAL A 109 -1.06 -8.83 4.26
N SER A 110 -1.15 -8.37 5.50
CA SER A 110 -1.73 -9.12 6.62
C SER A 110 -3.19 -9.52 6.39
N ARG A 111 -4.03 -8.62 5.85
CA ARG A 111 -5.42 -8.94 5.48
C ARG A 111 -5.51 -9.99 4.38
N MET A 112 -4.66 -9.86 3.36
CA MET A 112 -4.65 -10.79 2.24
C MET A 112 -4.17 -12.18 2.67
N LEU A 113 -3.14 -12.26 3.52
CA LEU A 113 -2.70 -13.51 4.13
C LEU A 113 -3.80 -14.13 4.99
N ARG A 114 -4.48 -13.34 5.84
CA ARG A 114 -5.58 -13.85 6.67
C ARG A 114 -6.73 -14.41 5.84
N TYR A 115 -7.05 -13.77 4.72
CA TYR A 115 -8.07 -14.30 3.80
C TYR A 115 -7.68 -15.67 3.22
N MET A 116 -6.40 -15.85 2.88
CA MET A 116 -5.88 -17.11 2.33
C MET A 116 -5.70 -18.19 3.40
N GLN A 117 -5.48 -17.77 4.65
CA GLN A 117 -5.26 -18.61 5.81
C GLN A 117 -6.28 -18.24 6.90
N PRO A 118 -7.57 -18.58 6.67
CA PRO A 118 -8.63 -18.19 7.59
C PRO A 118 -8.43 -18.82 8.96
N THR A 119 -7.87 -20.03 9.00
CA THR A 119 -7.51 -20.74 10.23
C THR A 119 -6.01 -20.72 10.45
N GLY A 120 -5.60 -20.55 11.71
CA GLY A 120 -4.19 -20.62 12.11
C GLY A 120 -3.69 -19.31 12.72
N ASP A 121 -2.82 -19.46 13.73
CA ASP A 121 -2.25 -18.33 14.48
C ASP A 121 -0.96 -17.81 13.86
N ARG A 122 -0.42 -18.52 12.86
CA ARG A 122 0.83 -18.20 12.19
C ARG A 122 0.64 -18.18 10.69
N VAL A 123 1.35 -17.25 10.04
CA VAL A 123 1.45 -17.21 8.58
C VAL A 123 2.24 -18.43 8.13
N ASN A 124 1.62 -19.30 7.34
CA ASN A 124 2.28 -20.41 6.66
C ASN A 124 2.63 -19.98 5.23
N MET A 125 3.64 -20.58 4.62
CA MET A 125 4.08 -20.30 3.25
C MET A 125 3.59 -21.32 2.23
N ASP A 126 2.76 -22.29 2.63
CA ASP A 126 2.03 -23.16 1.69
C ASP A 126 1.33 -22.28 0.64
N PHE A 127 1.76 -22.43 -0.61
CA PHE A 127 1.59 -21.41 -1.62
C PHE A 127 0.14 -20.94 -1.80
N LEU A 128 -0.01 -19.63 -1.88
CA LEU A 128 -1.26 -18.88 -1.75
C LEU A 128 -2.23 -19.12 -2.93
N THR A 129 -3.13 -20.09 -2.80
CA THR A 129 -4.05 -20.53 -3.88
C THR A 129 -5.25 -19.60 -4.11
N GLU A 130 -5.68 -18.85 -3.10
CA GLU A 130 -6.96 -18.11 -3.08
C GLU A 130 -6.88 -16.63 -3.53
N THR A 131 -5.78 -16.24 -4.17
CA THR A 131 -5.50 -14.84 -4.51
C THR A 131 -6.50 -14.22 -5.48
N LYS A 132 -7.00 -15.00 -6.44
CA LYS A 132 -8.00 -14.50 -7.40
C LYS A 132 -9.30 -14.12 -6.69
N ASP A 133 -9.72 -14.95 -5.74
CA ASP A 133 -10.98 -14.81 -5.02
C ASP A 133 -10.92 -13.65 -4.04
N TYR A 134 -9.76 -13.40 -3.43
CA TYR A 134 -9.53 -12.18 -2.66
C TYR A 134 -9.71 -10.92 -3.50
N ILE A 135 -9.09 -10.84 -4.68
CA ILE A 135 -9.21 -9.67 -5.57
C ILE A 135 -10.66 -9.48 -6.06
N VAL A 136 -11.38 -10.56 -6.33
CA VAL A 136 -12.82 -10.50 -6.65
C VAL A 136 -13.61 -9.97 -5.46
N SER A 137 -13.30 -10.42 -4.24
CA SER A 137 -13.95 -9.95 -3.02
C SER A 137 -13.73 -8.46 -2.76
N LEU A 138 -12.51 -7.94 -2.99
CA LEU A 138 -12.23 -6.50 -2.91
C LEU A 138 -13.06 -5.68 -3.92
N LYS A 139 -13.25 -6.20 -5.15
CA LYS A 139 -14.11 -5.55 -6.15
C LYS A 139 -15.58 -5.56 -5.72
N ARG A 140 -16.05 -6.68 -5.15
CA ARG A 140 -17.42 -6.81 -4.63
C ARG A 140 -17.68 -5.85 -3.47
N ALA A 141 -16.68 -5.64 -2.61
CA ALA A 141 -16.71 -4.64 -1.55
C ALA A 141 -16.64 -3.18 -2.04
N LYS A 142 -16.58 -2.96 -3.36
CA LYS A 142 -16.57 -1.64 -4.02
C LYS A 142 -15.29 -0.82 -3.76
N LEU A 143 -14.16 -1.47 -3.53
CA LEU A 143 -12.88 -0.77 -3.46
C LEU A 143 -12.53 -0.14 -4.80
N LEU A 144 -11.92 1.04 -4.76
CA LEU A 144 -11.41 1.71 -5.95
C LEU A 144 -10.28 0.89 -6.58
N PRO A 145 -10.14 0.90 -7.92
CA PRO A 145 -9.04 0.23 -8.60
C PRO A 145 -7.66 0.60 -8.05
N ALA A 146 -7.44 1.86 -7.67
CA ALA A 146 -6.20 2.33 -7.04
C ALA A 146 -5.89 1.57 -5.74
N THR A 147 -6.88 1.42 -4.86
CA THR A 147 -6.71 0.68 -3.61
C THR A 147 -6.40 -0.79 -3.87
N ILE A 148 -7.08 -1.43 -4.82
CA ILE A 148 -6.82 -2.82 -5.20
C ILE A 148 -5.40 -2.99 -5.78
N LEU A 149 -4.92 -2.03 -6.59
CA LEU A 149 -3.55 -2.03 -7.06
C LEU A 149 -2.54 -1.93 -5.92
N ASN A 150 -2.83 -1.16 -4.87
CA ASN A 150 -1.97 -1.08 -3.68
C ASN A 150 -1.89 -2.42 -2.95
N TYR A 151 -3.01 -3.15 -2.78
CA TYR A 151 -2.97 -4.51 -2.23
C TYR A 151 -2.07 -5.43 -3.05
N ILE A 152 -2.21 -5.43 -4.37
CA ILE A 152 -1.39 -6.27 -5.26
C ILE A 152 0.09 -5.87 -5.19
N LYS A 153 0.40 -4.56 -5.22
CA LYS A 153 1.77 -4.04 -5.12
C LYS A 153 2.43 -4.50 -3.83
N ASN A 154 1.75 -4.33 -2.70
CA ASN A 154 2.30 -4.64 -1.38
C ASN A 154 2.54 -6.16 -1.24
N MET A 155 1.65 -6.98 -1.80
CA MET A 155 1.84 -8.42 -1.84
C MET A 155 3.02 -8.84 -2.73
N ILE A 156 3.24 -8.18 -3.88
CA ILE A 156 4.43 -8.42 -4.70
C ILE A 156 5.70 -8.11 -3.88
N SER A 157 5.74 -6.96 -3.19
CA SER A 157 6.88 -6.59 -2.34
C SER A 157 7.11 -7.59 -1.21
N PHE A 158 6.04 -8.13 -0.61
CA PHE A 158 6.15 -9.19 0.40
C PHE A 158 6.79 -10.46 -0.17
N VAL A 159 6.37 -10.90 -1.35
CA VAL A 159 6.92 -12.12 -1.97
C VAL A 159 8.37 -11.89 -2.45
N GLN A 160 8.72 -10.67 -2.85
CA GLN A 160 10.10 -10.29 -3.13
C GLN A 160 10.98 -10.35 -1.88
N PHE A 161 10.46 -9.92 -0.73
CA PHE A 161 11.12 -10.08 0.56
C PHE A 161 11.31 -11.56 0.92
N LEU A 162 10.34 -12.43 0.64
CA LEU A 162 10.50 -13.86 0.87
C LEU A 162 11.65 -14.45 0.06
N LEU A 163 11.82 -14.02 -1.20
CA LEU A 163 12.94 -14.42 -2.06
C LEU A 163 14.31 -13.97 -1.55
N THR A 164 14.40 -12.98 -0.64
CA THR A 164 15.69 -12.59 -0.05
C THR A 164 16.06 -13.40 1.18
N ARG A 165 15.12 -14.17 1.75
CA ARG A 165 15.33 -14.91 3.01
C ARG A 165 15.82 -16.33 2.81
N ASP A 166 15.29 -17.03 1.80
CA ASP A 166 15.40 -18.49 1.72
C ASP A 166 16.12 -18.93 0.43
N VAL A 167 17.41 -18.58 0.35
CA VAL A 167 18.24 -18.66 -0.86
C VAL A 167 18.48 -20.10 -1.34
N ASP A 168 18.34 -21.08 -0.44
CA ASP A 168 18.73 -22.48 -0.68
C ASP A 168 17.57 -23.38 -1.15
N ASP A 169 16.31 -22.95 -0.99
CA ASP A 169 15.14 -23.70 -1.45
C ASP A 169 14.70 -23.25 -2.86
N GLN A 170 15.14 -24.02 -3.86
CA GLN A 170 14.80 -23.79 -5.26
C GLN A 170 13.32 -23.95 -5.57
N ASP A 171 12.60 -24.83 -4.88
CA ASP A 171 11.17 -25.03 -5.09
C ASP A 171 10.36 -23.89 -4.48
N PHE A 172 10.79 -23.41 -3.31
CA PHE A 172 10.28 -22.17 -2.73
C PHE A 172 10.46 -20.97 -3.64
N HIS A 173 11.66 -20.80 -4.20
CA HIS A 173 11.95 -19.73 -5.15
C HIS A 173 11.07 -19.80 -6.39
N ARG A 174 10.92 -20.99 -6.99
CA ARG A 174 10.03 -21.20 -8.15
C ARG A 174 8.59 -20.85 -7.82
N GLY A 175 8.08 -21.27 -6.66
CA GLY A 175 6.72 -20.95 -6.21
C GLY A 175 6.50 -19.45 -6.01
N CYS A 176 7.45 -18.76 -5.37
CA CYS A 176 7.41 -17.30 -5.20
C CYS A 176 7.41 -16.56 -6.55
N GLN A 177 8.27 -16.97 -7.49
CA GLN A 177 8.31 -16.37 -8.83
C GLN A 177 6.99 -16.60 -9.60
N ALA A 178 6.47 -17.82 -9.59
CA ALA A 178 5.18 -18.14 -10.20
C ALA A 178 4.05 -17.30 -9.59
N TYR A 179 4.08 -17.09 -8.28
CA TYR A 179 3.10 -16.28 -7.58
C TYR A 179 3.20 -14.78 -7.93
N ILE A 180 4.41 -14.23 -8.05
CA ILE A 180 4.62 -12.86 -8.57
C ILE A 180 4.07 -12.72 -10.00
N MET A 181 4.25 -13.73 -10.86
CA MET A 181 3.68 -13.73 -12.22
C MET A 181 2.15 -13.74 -12.19
N LEU A 182 1.54 -14.51 -11.29
CA LEU A 182 0.08 -14.51 -11.08
C LEU A 182 -0.40 -13.12 -10.64
N LEU A 183 0.23 -12.51 -9.63
CA LEU A 183 -0.12 -11.17 -9.14
C LEU A 183 -0.02 -10.12 -10.25
N ASN A 184 1.05 -10.15 -11.05
CA ASN A 184 1.22 -9.26 -12.20
C ASN A 184 0.14 -9.48 -13.27
N THR A 185 -0.29 -10.72 -13.50
CA THR A 185 -1.39 -11.04 -14.41
C THR A 185 -2.71 -10.45 -13.90
N LEU A 186 -3.00 -10.57 -12.61
CA LEU A 186 -4.21 -10.00 -11.98
C LEU A 186 -4.18 -8.48 -11.89
N ARG A 187 -2.99 -7.88 -11.81
CA ARG A 187 -2.79 -6.42 -11.82
C ARG A 187 -3.27 -5.77 -13.12
N LYS A 188 -3.04 -6.39 -14.27
CA LYS A 188 -3.34 -5.84 -15.60
C LYS A 188 -4.79 -5.35 -15.78
N PRO A 189 -5.83 -6.17 -15.54
CA PRO A 189 -7.22 -5.72 -15.70
C PRO A 189 -7.60 -4.62 -14.70
N VAL A 190 -7.05 -4.65 -13.47
CA VAL A 190 -7.30 -3.61 -12.46
C VAL A 190 -6.65 -2.29 -12.87
N SER A 191 -5.42 -2.33 -13.41
CA SER A 191 -4.73 -1.15 -13.94
C SER A 191 -5.48 -0.52 -15.10
N LYS A 192 -5.99 -1.32 -16.05
CA LYS A 192 -6.84 -0.82 -17.14
C LYS A 192 -8.12 -0.14 -16.61
N ALA A 193 -8.74 -0.70 -15.57
CA ALA A 193 -9.91 -0.09 -14.94
C ALA A 193 -9.56 1.24 -14.25
N HIS A 194 -8.43 1.32 -13.55
CA HIS A 194 -7.93 2.57 -12.97
C HIS A 194 -7.72 3.64 -14.04
N SER A 195 -7.01 3.32 -15.12
CA SER A 195 -6.74 4.31 -16.18
C SER A 195 -8.03 4.87 -16.77
N LYS A 196 -9.05 4.03 -16.98
CA LYS A 196 -10.37 4.49 -17.44
C LYS A 196 -11.03 5.48 -16.47
N VAL A 197 -10.96 5.20 -15.17
CA VAL A 197 -11.50 6.11 -14.14
C VAL A 197 -10.75 7.43 -14.17
N THR A 198 -9.42 7.40 -14.19
CA THR A 198 -8.58 8.61 -14.26
C THR A 198 -8.88 9.43 -15.51
N CYS A 199 -8.90 8.82 -16.70
CA CYS A 199 -9.19 9.52 -17.94
C CYS A 199 -10.59 10.15 -17.95
N LYS A 200 -11.60 9.42 -17.41
CA LYS A 200 -12.95 9.95 -17.28
C LYS A 200 -12.99 11.18 -16.37
N THR A 201 -12.40 11.07 -15.17
CA THR A 201 -12.35 12.19 -14.22
C THR A 201 -11.65 13.40 -14.83
N SER A 202 -10.51 13.21 -15.52
CA SER A 202 -9.82 14.31 -16.20
C SER A 202 -10.67 14.97 -17.29
N TYR A 203 -11.41 14.18 -18.08
CA TYR A 203 -12.31 14.70 -19.10
C TYR A 203 -13.49 15.48 -18.50
N ASP A 204 -14.11 14.94 -17.46
CA ASP A 204 -15.24 15.58 -16.77
C ASP A 204 -14.82 16.93 -16.15
N CYS A 205 -13.64 17.01 -15.52
CA CYS A 205 -13.08 18.26 -15.00
C CYS A 205 -12.81 19.29 -16.10
N LEU A 206 -12.31 18.85 -17.26
CA LEU A 206 -12.03 19.76 -18.39
C LEU A 206 -13.32 20.34 -18.98
N ARG A 207 -14.40 19.56 -19.00
CA ARG A 207 -15.70 19.99 -19.56
C ARG A 207 -16.50 20.88 -18.59
N GLY A 208 -16.40 20.62 -17.28
CA GLY A 208 -17.08 21.41 -16.24
C GLY A 208 -16.52 22.82 -16.03
N GLY A 209 -15.35 23.14 -16.58
CA GLY A 209 -14.77 24.49 -16.53
C GLY A 209 -15.21 25.43 -17.65
N SER A 210 -16.20 25.04 -18.47
CA SER A 210 -16.62 25.80 -19.67
C SER A 210 -18.04 26.38 -19.59
N GLU A 211 -18.76 26.26 -18.47
CA GLU A 211 -20.20 26.63 -18.39
C GLU A 211 -20.54 27.83 -17.48
N ASP A 212 -19.55 28.55 -16.91
CA ASP A 212 -19.81 29.73 -16.08
C ASP A 212 -19.13 31.00 -16.62
N ASN A 213 -19.60 31.52 -17.77
CA ASN A 213 -19.45 32.95 -18.07
C ASN A 213 -20.43 33.39 -19.17
N GLN A 214 -21.67 33.71 -18.79
CA GLN A 214 -22.57 34.53 -19.61
C GLN A 214 -23.44 35.44 -18.76
#